data_AF-A0A813HT11-F1
#
_entry.id   AF-A0A813HT11-F1
#
_cell.length_a   1.000
_cell.length_b   1.000
_cell.length_c   1.000
_cell.angle_alpha   90.00
_cell.angle_beta   90.00
_cell.angle_gamma   90.00
#
_symmetry.space_group_name_H-M   'P 1'
#
loop_
_entity.id
_entity.type
_entity.pdbx_description
1 polymer ?
#
loop_
_entity_poly.entity_id
_entity_poly.type
_entity_poly.pdbx_seq_one_letter_code
_entity_poly.pdbx_strand_id
1 'polypeptide(L)'
;AMAAMRPGGSRRSSDTKRSSADRDSRMASTARTTASTSMGEERTLSSTARGDSPMARRPFERLLDRRLQSVSTFISSTASFGSQTAREPRHKSQNLSQSQWSADMPQAILFPANKPSSRADAKVLDQWVSTSFANYAQRSFVASKDANSEEDLTRAVEELVPILSIGLNEIVRQVSQHCLERGLVLEKIWRTYVELFERALADARATLKRQKERTSKLEAELVRIQNELEELK
;
A
#
# COMPACT_ATOMS: atom_id res chain seq x y z
N ALA A 1 -37.22 61.47 30.77
CA ALA A 1 -37.35 61.37 29.32
C ALA A 1 -37.32 59.89 28.94
N MET A 2 -38.49 59.36 28.60
CA MET A 2 -38.71 58.02 28.05
C MET A 2 -38.34 57.98 26.55
N ALA A 3 -38.32 56.76 25.99
CA ALA A 3 -38.33 56.37 24.57
C ALA A 3 -36.94 56.09 23.95
N ALA A 4 -36.70 55.03 23.18
CA ALA A 4 -37.55 53.93 22.75
C ALA A 4 -36.69 52.73 22.32
N MET A 5 -37.23 51.54 22.59
CA MET A 5 -36.85 50.27 21.99
C MET A 5 -37.08 50.29 20.48
N ARG A 6 -36.25 49.55 19.72
CA ARG A 6 -36.63 49.00 18.42
C ARG A 6 -36.28 47.50 18.35
N PRO A 7 -37.28 46.62 18.22
CA PRO A 7 -37.11 45.24 17.79
C PRO A 7 -37.41 45.10 16.28
N GLY A 8 -36.91 44.04 15.65
CA GLY A 8 -37.59 43.44 14.50
C GLY A 8 -36.73 43.17 13.26
N GLY A 9 -36.81 41.92 12.78
CA GLY A 9 -36.26 41.44 11.51
C GLY A 9 -35.83 39.98 11.63
N SER A 10 -36.73 39.04 11.95
CA SER A 10 -37.68 38.38 11.05
C SER A 10 -37.02 37.57 9.92
N ARG A 11 -36.88 36.26 10.21
CA ARG A 11 -37.23 35.10 9.37
C ARG A 11 -36.91 35.17 7.87
N ARG A 12 -36.07 34.23 7.42
CA ARG A 12 -36.34 33.50 6.18
C ARG A 12 -35.92 32.03 6.27
N SER A 13 -36.97 31.22 6.42
CA SER A 13 -37.05 29.79 6.12
C SER A 13 -37.00 29.58 4.60
N SER A 14 -36.24 28.60 4.14
CA SER A 14 -36.41 27.95 2.83
C SER A 14 -35.54 26.69 2.84
N ASP A 15 -36.14 25.55 3.18
CA ASP A 15 -36.80 24.63 2.24
C ASP A 15 -35.84 23.54 1.73
N THR A 16 -35.83 22.48 2.52
CA THR A 16 -35.62 21.08 2.17
C THR A 16 -36.31 20.71 0.84
N LYS A 17 -35.53 20.36 -0.19
CA LYS A 17 -36.00 19.50 -1.29
C LYS A 17 -35.27 18.17 -1.26
N ARG A 18 -36.02 17.20 -0.72
CA ARG A 18 -35.83 15.75 -0.77
C ARG A 18 -36.09 15.32 -2.22
N SER A 19 -35.09 14.76 -2.91
CA SER A 19 -35.30 14.07 -4.19
C SER A 19 -35.05 12.58 -3.99
N SER A 20 -36.16 11.88 -3.81
CA SER A 20 -36.30 10.43 -3.85
C SER A 20 -36.45 10.02 -5.31
N ALA A 21 -35.50 9.26 -5.84
CA ALA A 21 -35.66 8.55 -7.09
C ALA A 21 -35.19 7.10 -6.91
N ASP A 22 -36.20 6.25 -6.74
CA ASP A 22 -36.36 4.93 -7.35
C ASP A 22 -35.29 3.87 -7.14
N ARG A 23 -35.62 3.05 -6.12
CA ARG A 23 -35.53 1.60 -6.20
C ARG A 23 -36.30 1.10 -7.42
N ASP A 24 -35.61 0.38 -8.30
CA ASP A 24 -36.28 -0.66 -9.09
C ASP A 24 -35.61 -2.01 -8.90
N SER A 25 -36.42 -2.89 -8.34
CA SER A 25 -36.16 -4.27 -8.00
C SER A 25 -36.77 -5.11 -9.11
N ARG A 26 -35.96 -5.82 -9.89
CA ARG A 26 -36.46 -6.90 -10.75
C ARG A 26 -35.63 -8.16 -10.59
N MET A 27 -36.28 -9.09 -9.90
CA MET A 27 -36.01 -10.52 -9.93
C MET A 27 -36.16 -11.06 -11.35
N ALA A 28 -35.26 -11.97 -11.73
CA ALA A 28 -35.54 -12.99 -12.74
C ALA A 28 -34.81 -14.28 -12.35
N SER A 29 -35.58 -15.16 -11.70
CA SER A 29 -35.31 -16.59 -11.61
C SER A 29 -35.57 -17.22 -12.98
N THR A 30 -34.65 -18.03 -13.51
CA THR A 30 -35.00 -18.99 -14.57
C THR A 30 -34.16 -20.27 -14.47
N ALA A 31 -34.89 -21.34 -14.15
CA ALA A 31 -34.74 -22.75 -14.45
C ALA A 31 -33.43 -23.32 -15.05
N ARG A 32 -32.81 -24.21 -14.27
CA ARG A 32 -32.75 -25.67 -14.48
C ARG A 32 -33.00 -26.19 -15.92
N THR A 33 -31.95 -26.72 -16.56
CA THR A 33 -32.06 -27.72 -17.66
C THR A 33 -31.04 -28.83 -17.42
N THR A 34 -31.56 -30.05 -17.26
CA THR A 34 -30.85 -31.33 -17.21
C THR A 34 -30.97 -32.03 -18.57
N ALA A 35 -29.85 -32.40 -19.18
CA ALA A 35 -29.76 -33.39 -20.27
C ALA A 35 -28.40 -34.07 -20.10
N SER A 36 -28.30 -35.33 -19.65
CA SER A 36 -28.47 -36.58 -20.41
C SER A 36 -27.61 -36.64 -21.69
N THR A 37 -26.44 -37.25 -21.58
CA THR A 37 -25.60 -37.70 -22.71
C THR A 37 -24.91 -38.97 -22.22
N SER A 38 -25.50 -40.14 -22.48
CA SER A 38 -25.36 -40.98 -23.69
C SER A 38 -23.93 -41.49 -23.86
N MET A 39 -23.75 -42.77 -23.54
CA MET A 39 -22.60 -43.57 -23.91
C MET A 39 -22.57 -43.79 -25.43
N GLY A 40 -21.37 -43.72 -26.01
CA GLY A 40 -21.13 -43.98 -27.42
C GLY A 40 -19.63 -43.91 -27.70
N GLU A 41 -18.97 -45.07 -27.61
CA GLU A 41 -17.69 -45.32 -28.24
C GLU A 41 -17.80 -45.05 -29.74
N GLU A 42 -16.85 -44.32 -30.33
CA GLU A 42 -16.20 -44.75 -31.56
C GLU A 42 -14.91 -43.95 -31.83
N ARG A 43 -13.89 -44.70 -32.21
CA ARG A 43 -12.56 -44.22 -32.63
C ARG A 43 -12.68 -43.48 -33.96
N THR A 44 -12.03 -42.34 -34.10
CA THR A 44 -11.42 -41.93 -35.38
C THR A 44 -10.31 -40.91 -35.16
N LEU A 45 -9.23 -41.12 -35.91
CA LEU A 45 -7.97 -40.39 -35.88
C LEU A 45 -8.09 -39.01 -36.55
N SER A 46 -7.20 -38.10 -36.12
CA SER A 46 -6.65 -36.98 -36.89
C SER A 46 -7.57 -35.80 -37.22
N SER A 47 -7.48 -34.74 -36.41
CA SER A 47 -7.58 -33.38 -36.94
C SER A 47 -6.83 -32.39 -36.03
N THR A 48 -5.86 -31.72 -36.62
CA THR A 48 -5.04 -30.62 -36.10
C THR A 48 -5.90 -29.44 -35.65
N ALA A 49 -6.19 -29.37 -34.35
CA ALA A 49 -6.70 -28.17 -33.72
C ALA A 49 -5.54 -27.23 -33.34
N ARG A 50 -5.49 -26.07 -33.99
CA ARG A 50 -4.71 -24.90 -33.55
C ARG A 50 -5.17 -24.55 -32.14
N GLY A 51 -4.36 -24.90 -31.16
CA GLY A 51 -4.57 -24.51 -29.77
C GLY A 51 -4.35 -23.01 -29.65
N ASP A 52 -5.41 -22.29 -29.28
CA ASP A 52 -5.31 -21.00 -28.59
C ASP A 52 -4.49 -21.25 -27.33
N SER A 53 -3.20 -20.90 -27.43
CA SER A 53 -2.27 -20.97 -26.32
C SER A 53 -2.73 -19.92 -25.30
N PRO A 54 -3.19 -20.30 -24.09
CA PRO A 54 -3.46 -19.32 -23.05
C PRO A 54 -2.14 -18.63 -22.77
N MET A 55 -2.07 -17.33 -23.10
CA MET A 55 -0.88 -16.49 -22.91
C MET A 55 -0.17 -16.92 -21.63
N ALA A 56 1.08 -17.34 -21.78
CA ALA A 56 1.95 -17.70 -20.69
C ALA A 56 2.03 -16.51 -19.72
N ARG A 57 1.14 -16.52 -18.72
CA ARG A 57 1.15 -15.56 -17.61
C ARG A 57 2.55 -15.58 -17.03
N ARG A 58 3.10 -14.38 -16.82
CA ARG A 58 4.49 -14.23 -16.39
C ARG A 58 4.69 -15.04 -15.11
N PRO A 59 5.84 -15.72 -14.92
CA PRO A 59 6.09 -16.56 -13.74
C PRO A 59 5.80 -15.85 -12.40
N PHE A 60 5.95 -14.54 -12.37
CA PHE A 60 5.68 -13.69 -11.21
C PHE A 60 4.18 -13.59 -10.86
N GLU A 61 3.26 -13.59 -11.83
CA GLU A 61 1.81 -13.49 -11.57
C GLU A 61 1.28 -14.76 -10.89
N ARG A 62 1.86 -15.93 -11.19
CA ARG A 62 1.51 -17.20 -10.54
C ARG A 62 1.91 -17.26 -9.06
N LEU A 63 2.90 -16.46 -8.63
CA LEU A 63 3.31 -16.38 -7.23
C LEU A 63 2.34 -15.54 -6.39
N LEU A 64 1.72 -14.51 -6.99
CA LEU A 64 0.74 -13.66 -6.31
C LEU A 64 -0.58 -14.40 -6.07
N ASP A 65 -1.09 -15.14 -7.07
CA ASP A 65 -2.33 -15.92 -6.95
C ASP A 65 -2.22 -17.01 -5.87
N ARG A 66 -1.04 -17.62 -5.69
CA ARG A 66 -0.82 -18.67 -4.67
C ARG A 66 -0.74 -18.12 -3.25
N ARG A 67 -0.32 -16.86 -3.06
CA ARG A 67 -0.29 -16.23 -1.73
C ARG A 67 -1.65 -15.72 -1.28
N LEU A 68 -2.48 -15.20 -2.19
CA LEU A 68 -3.79 -14.65 -1.83
C LEU A 68 -4.77 -15.72 -1.30
N GLN A 69 -4.63 -16.98 -1.72
CA GLN A 69 -5.44 -18.09 -1.19
C GLN A 69 -5.03 -18.54 0.23
N SER A 70 -3.80 -18.22 0.67
CA SER A 70 -3.26 -18.67 1.96
C SER A 70 -3.46 -17.66 3.11
N VAL A 71 -3.87 -16.42 2.83
CA VAL A 71 -3.96 -15.35 3.85
C VAL A 71 -5.34 -15.31 4.54
N SER A 72 -6.32 -16.07 4.04
CA SER A 72 -7.69 -16.09 4.58
C SER A 72 -7.82 -16.75 5.98
N THR A 73 -6.77 -17.40 6.49
CA THR A 73 -6.84 -18.18 7.75
C THR A 73 -6.13 -17.52 8.95
N PHE A 74 -5.54 -16.32 8.82
CA PHE A 74 -4.63 -15.79 9.85
C PHE A 74 -5.15 -14.60 10.68
N ILE A 75 -6.37 -14.10 10.45
CA ILE A 75 -6.91 -12.92 11.19
C ILE A 75 -7.73 -13.35 12.42
N SER A 76 -7.25 -14.32 13.21
CA SER A 76 -7.92 -14.72 14.47
C SER A 76 -7.07 -14.61 15.73
N SER A 77 -5.80 -14.16 15.67
CA SER A 77 -4.88 -14.30 16.81
C SER A 77 -4.28 -13.01 17.39
N THR A 78 -4.73 -11.81 17.00
CA THR A 78 -4.22 -10.54 17.57
C THR A 78 -5.20 -9.89 18.54
N ALA A 79 -5.56 -10.63 19.59
CA ALA A 79 -6.32 -10.14 20.73
C ALA A 79 -5.54 -10.41 22.04
N SER A 80 -4.40 -9.74 22.21
CA SER A 80 -3.79 -9.42 23.52
C SER A 80 -2.52 -8.61 23.29
N PHE A 81 -2.65 -7.29 23.21
CA PHE A 81 -1.51 -6.41 23.51
C PHE A 81 -1.95 -5.46 24.61
N GLY A 82 -1.56 -5.83 25.82
CA GLY A 82 -1.83 -5.12 27.04
C GLY A 82 -1.11 -3.77 27.08
N SER A 83 -1.83 -2.82 27.66
CA SER A 83 -1.34 -1.53 28.10
C SER A 83 -0.12 -1.70 29.03
N GLN A 84 1.04 -1.20 28.63
CA GLN A 84 2.13 -0.90 29.55
C GLN A 84 2.48 0.58 29.41
N THR A 85 2.18 1.29 30.49
CA THR A 85 2.57 2.67 30.76
C THR A 85 3.94 2.68 31.45
N ALA A 86 4.68 3.77 31.23
CA ALA A 86 5.84 4.24 32.00
C ALA A 86 7.22 3.56 31.78
N ARG A 87 8.09 4.26 31.02
CA ARG A 87 9.29 4.94 31.55
C ARG A 87 10.09 5.58 30.41
N GLU A 88 10.16 6.91 30.39
CA GLU A 88 11.04 7.68 29.50
C GLU A 88 12.52 7.60 29.96
N PRO A 89 13.46 7.23 29.07
CA PRO A 89 14.85 7.59 29.23
C PRO A 89 15.14 8.90 28.49
N ARG A 90 15.66 9.90 29.24
CA ARG A 90 16.20 11.15 28.68
C ARG A 90 17.42 10.85 27.80
N HIS A 91 17.22 10.76 26.49
CA HIS A 91 18.30 10.71 25.51
C HIS A 91 18.68 12.12 25.06
N LYS A 92 19.99 12.41 25.17
CA LYS A 92 20.63 13.62 24.66
C LYS A 92 20.42 13.69 23.14
N SER A 93 19.72 14.73 22.67
CA SER A 93 19.53 15.04 21.25
C SER A 93 20.88 15.25 20.58
N GLN A 94 21.36 14.22 19.88
CA GLN A 94 22.36 14.41 18.85
C GLN A 94 21.70 15.15 17.68
N ASN A 95 22.40 16.18 17.22
CA ASN A 95 22.11 17.01 16.06
C ASN A 95 22.13 16.14 14.80
N LEU A 96 21.09 15.34 14.59
CA LEU A 96 20.82 14.69 13.31
C LEU A 96 20.48 15.80 12.33
N SER A 97 21.28 15.91 11.27
CA SER A 97 21.09 16.84 10.15
C SER A 97 19.61 17.01 9.88
N GLN A 98 19.12 18.22 10.14
CA GLN A 98 17.74 18.61 9.89
C GLN A 98 17.46 18.31 8.42
N SER A 99 16.82 17.16 8.18
CA SER A 99 16.66 16.61 6.84
C SER A 99 15.99 17.67 5.98
N GLN A 100 16.51 17.96 4.79
CA GLN A 100 16.09 19.09 3.95
C GLN A 100 14.56 19.21 3.78
N TRP A 101 13.86 18.08 3.87
CA TRP A 101 12.41 17.94 3.90
C TRP A 101 11.69 18.71 5.01
N SER A 102 12.37 18.97 6.14
CA SER A 102 11.84 19.77 7.24
C SER A 102 11.70 21.26 6.87
N ALA A 103 12.44 21.75 5.88
CA ALA A 103 12.36 23.15 5.45
C ALA A 103 11.12 23.40 4.56
N ASP A 104 10.75 22.42 3.73
CA ASP A 104 9.58 22.48 2.87
C ASP A 104 8.30 21.96 3.56
N MET A 105 8.45 21.31 4.72
CA MET A 105 7.30 20.92 5.51
C MET A 105 6.63 22.18 6.07
N PRO A 106 5.33 22.41 5.79
CA PRO A 106 4.58 23.46 6.45
C PRO A 106 4.75 23.28 7.96
N GLN A 107 5.28 24.29 8.65
CA GLN A 107 5.53 24.22 10.09
C GLN A 107 4.28 23.66 10.79
N ALA A 108 4.45 22.82 11.81
CA ALA A 108 3.36 22.16 12.57
C ALA A 108 2.26 23.14 13.07
N ILE A 109 2.51 24.45 13.00
CA ILE A 109 1.55 25.55 13.11
C ILE A 109 0.35 25.38 12.15
N LEU A 110 0.53 24.78 10.96
CA LEU A 110 -0.54 24.65 9.97
C LEU A 110 -1.57 23.57 10.29
N PHE A 111 -1.23 22.61 11.15
CA PHE A 111 -2.16 21.56 11.60
C PHE A 111 -2.26 21.57 13.13
N PRO A 112 -2.97 22.54 13.72
CA PRO A 112 -3.13 22.62 15.16
C PRO A 112 -3.78 21.34 15.70
N ALA A 113 -3.09 20.68 16.64
CA ALA A 113 -3.50 19.39 17.19
C ALA A 113 -4.93 19.37 17.74
N ASN A 114 -5.41 20.51 18.24
CA ASN A 114 -6.69 20.63 18.94
C ASN A 114 -7.84 21.14 18.06
N LYS A 115 -7.65 21.27 16.73
CA LYS A 115 -8.72 21.75 15.84
C LYS A 115 -9.16 20.65 14.87
N PRO A 116 -10.48 20.55 14.58
CA PRO A 116 -10.99 19.70 13.52
C PRO A 116 -10.35 20.07 12.19
N SER A 117 -9.99 19.04 11.40
CA SER A 117 -9.44 19.23 10.07
C SER A 117 -10.45 19.95 9.19
N SER A 118 -10.02 21.02 8.55
CA SER A 118 -10.83 21.71 7.56
C SER A 118 -10.62 21.10 6.16
N ARG A 119 -11.55 21.34 5.23
CA ARG A 119 -11.34 20.98 3.82
C ARG A 119 -10.12 21.71 3.21
N ALA A 120 -9.76 22.88 3.74
CA ALA A 120 -8.57 23.59 3.31
C ALA A 120 -7.31 22.86 3.78
N ASP A 121 -7.31 22.34 5.02
CA ASP A 121 -6.19 21.59 5.61
C ASP A 121 -5.90 20.33 4.78
N ALA A 122 -6.94 19.60 4.38
CA ALA A 122 -6.81 18.43 3.51
C ALA A 122 -6.19 18.79 2.14
N LYS A 123 -6.55 19.95 1.56
CA LYS A 123 -5.94 20.43 0.30
C LYS A 123 -4.47 20.81 0.48
N VAL A 124 -4.12 21.43 1.61
CA VAL A 124 -2.73 21.79 1.91
C VAL A 124 -1.88 20.53 2.07
N LEU A 125 -2.40 19.50 2.74
CA LEU A 125 -1.73 18.21 2.87
C LEU A 125 -1.53 17.55 1.50
N ASP A 126 -2.58 17.48 0.67
CA ASP A 126 -2.52 16.92 -0.68
C ASP A 126 -1.48 17.64 -1.56
N GLN A 127 -1.48 18.97 -1.52
CA GLN A 127 -0.50 19.78 -2.24
C GLN A 127 0.92 19.50 -1.75
N TRP A 128 1.14 19.46 -0.43
CA TRP A 128 2.45 19.18 0.14
C TRP A 128 2.97 17.78 -0.23
N VAL A 129 2.12 16.73 -0.13
CA VAL A 129 2.49 15.37 -0.52
C VAL A 129 2.84 15.32 -2.01
N SER A 130 2.02 15.93 -2.86
CA SER A 130 2.23 15.98 -4.30
C SER A 130 3.54 16.69 -4.67
N THR A 131 3.81 17.85 -4.07
CA THR A 131 5.07 18.58 -4.27
C THR A 131 6.27 17.78 -3.76
N SER A 132 6.13 17.11 -2.61
CA SER A 132 7.19 16.27 -2.04
C SER A 132 7.56 15.11 -2.97
N PHE A 133 6.57 14.45 -3.58
CA PHE A 133 6.83 13.42 -4.59
C PHE A 133 7.42 13.96 -5.89
N ALA A 134 6.99 15.14 -6.35
CA ALA A 134 7.59 15.77 -7.52
C ALA A 134 9.07 16.11 -7.29
N ASN A 135 9.39 16.69 -6.12
CA ASN A 135 10.77 17.01 -5.72
C ASN A 135 11.62 15.75 -5.56
N TYR A 136 11.04 14.68 -5.02
CA TYR A 136 11.68 13.36 -4.96
C TYR A 136 12.00 12.83 -6.36
N ALA A 137 11.02 12.78 -7.26
CA ALA A 137 11.19 12.26 -8.62
C ALA A 137 12.22 13.05 -9.43
N GLN A 138 12.26 14.37 -9.26
CA GLN A 138 13.24 15.24 -9.90
C GLN A 138 14.66 14.92 -9.41
N ARG A 139 14.84 14.71 -8.10
CA ARG A 139 16.14 14.33 -7.52
C ARG A 139 16.58 12.94 -7.93
N SER A 140 15.66 11.96 -7.94
CA SER A 140 15.97 10.60 -8.35
C SER A 140 16.41 10.52 -9.81
N PHE A 141 15.82 11.34 -10.70
CA PHE A 141 16.22 11.40 -12.11
C PHE A 141 17.63 11.95 -12.32
N VAL A 142 18.06 12.92 -11.48
CA VAL A 142 19.42 13.48 -11.56
C VAL A 142 20.45 12.49 -11.00
N ALA A 143 20.09 11.73 -9.97
CA ALA A 143 20.99 10.76 -9.31
C ALA A 143 21.24 9.49 -10.14
N SER A 144 20.28 9.05 -10.96
CA SER A 144 20.34 7.77 -11.69
C SER A 144 21.34 7.71 -12.86
N LYS A 145 22.27 8.67 -12.97
CA LYS A 145 23.25 8.72 -14.07
C LYS A 145 24.49 7.86 -13.79
N ASP A 146 24.76 7.54 -12.53
CA ASP A 146 25.88 6.69 -12.11
C ASP A 146 25.34 5.33 -11.63
N ALA A 147 25.66 4.26 -12.36
CA ALA A 147 24.91 3.01 -12.38
C ALA A 147 25.20 2.04 -11.22
N ASN A 148 24.82 2.38 -9.98
CA ASN A 148 24.84 1.44 -8.85
C ASN A 148 23.42 1.22 -8.29
N SER A 149 22.66 0.35 -8.98
CA SER A 149 21.20 0.23 -8.83
C SER A 149 20.70 -0.21 -7.45
N GLU A 150 21.52 -0.88 -6.63
CA GLU A 150 21.12 -1.35 -5.29
C GLU A 150 21.21 -0.24 -4.23
N GLU A 151 22.26 0.59 -4.29
CA GLU A 151 22.44 1.75 -3.41
C GLU A 151 21.36 2.81 -3.70
N ASP A 152 21.03 3.00 -4.98
CA ASP A 152 19.97 3.90 -5.41
C ASP A 152 18.60 3.52 -4.82
N LEU A 153 18.27 2.23 -4.80
CA LEU A 153 17.02 1.76 -4.24
C LEU A 153 16.95 1.96 -2.72
N THR A 154 18.05 1.68 -2.01
CA THR A 154 18.10 1.86 -0.55
C THR A 154 17.91 3.33 -0.18
N ARG A 155 18.64 4.21 -0.87
CA ARG A 155 18.50 5.65 -0.71
C ARG A 155 17.11 6.17 -1.06
N ALA A 156 16.53 5.67 -2.16
CA ALA A 156 15.16 5.97 -2.56
C ALA A 156 14.15 5.69 -1.44
N VAL A 157 14.28 4.54 -0.78
CA VAL A 157 13.41 4.15 0.34
C VAL A 157 13.63 5.07 1.55
N GLU A 158 14.88 5.34 1.92
CA GLU A 158 15.23 6.23 3.04
C GLU A 158 14.69 7.65 2.86
N GLU A 159 14.67 8.14 1.63
CA GLU A 159 14.13 9.46 1.30
C GLU A 159 12.59 9.49 1.26
N LEU A 160 11.94 8.41 0.79
CA LEU A 160 10.49 8.36 0.61
C LEU A 160 9.73 8.07 1.91
N VAL A 161 10.30 7.24 2.79
CA VAL A 161 9.67 6.80 4.05
C VAL A 161 9.26 7.99 4.94
N PRO A 162 10.08 9.03 5.16
CA PRO A 162 9.68 10.19 5.93
C PRO A 162 8.47 10.93 5.37
N ILE A 163 8.39 11.12 4.04
CA ILE A 163 7.25 11.80 3.39
C ILE A 163 5.95 11.04 3.66
N LEU A 164 5.98 9.73 3.40
CA LEU A 164 4.82 8.85 3.57
C LEU A 164 4.40 8.79 5.04
N SER A 165 5.37 8.70 5.95
CA SER A 165 5.11 8.65 7.39
C SER A 165 4.45 9.93 7.90
N ILE A 166 4.93 11.09 7.46
CA ILE A 166 4.33 12.39 7.81
C ILE A 166 2.91 12.49 7.24
N GLY A 167 2.73 12.20 5.94
CA GLY A 167 1.43 12.28 5.28
C GLY A 167 0.39 11.37 5.94
N LEU A 168 0.77 10.14 6.25
CA LEU A 168 -0.11 9.20 6.93
C LEU A 168 -0.44 9.63 8.36
N ASN A 169 0.56 10.02 9.17
CA ASN A 169 0.33 10.43 10.54
C ASN A 169 -0.65 11.60 10.61
N GLU A 170 -0.55 12.53 9.66
CA GLU A 170 -1.50 13.63 9.55
C GLU A 170 -2.91 13.14 9.15
N ILE A 171 -3.04 12.21 8.20
CA ILE A 171 -4.35 11.60 7.88
C ILE A 171 -4.95 10.92 9.12
N VAL A 172 -4.16 10.13 9.85
CA VAL A 172 -4.61 9.45 11.07
C VAL A 172 -5.06 10.49 12.12
N ARG A 173 -4.31 11.58 12.29
CA ARG A 173 -4.70 12.70 13.18
C ARG A 173 -6.04 13.30 12.77
N GLN A 174 -6.21 13.64 11.49
CA GLN A 174 -7.44 14.24 10.96
C GLN A 174 -8.65 13.31 11.13
N VAL A 175 -8.50 12.01 10.86
CA VAL A 175 -9.56 11.01 11.05
C VAL A 175 -9.89 10.87 12.54
N SER A 176 -8.88 10.78 13.41
CA SER A 176 -9.05 10.63 14.87
C SER A 176 -9.80 11.81 15.49
N GLN A 177 -9.59 13.01 14.96
CA GLN A 177 -10.26 14.23 15.43
C GLN A 177 -11.78 14.22 15.14
N HIS A 178 -12.22 13.54 14.08
CA HIS A 178 -13.64 13.36 13.78
C HIS A 178 -14.24 12.12 14.44
N CYS A 179 -13.48 11.04 14.53
CA CYS A 179 -13.88 9.78 15.14
C CYS A 179 -12.63 9.00 15.54
N LEU A 180 -12.34 8.99 16.85
CA LEU A 180 -11.14 8.39 17.41
C LEU A 180 -11.02 6.90 17.03
N GLU A 181 -12.12 6.17 17.08
CA GLU A 181 -12.18 4.75 16.77
C GLU A 181 -11.75 4.47 15.33
N ARG A 182 -12.18 5.31 14.38
CA ARG A 182 -11.78 5.19 12.97
C ARG A 182 -10.30 5.48 12.78
N GLY A 183 -9.77 6.48 13.48
CA GLY A 183 -8.36 6.81 13.46
C GLY A 183 -7.48 5.67 13.97
N LEU A 184 -7.85 5.07 15.09
CA LEU A 184 -7.16 3.90 15.67
C LEU A 184 -7.22 2.67 14.75
N VAL A 185 -8.37 2.42 14.12
CA VAL A 185 -8.49 1.33 13.14
C VAL A 185 -7.60 1.58 11.93
N LEU A 186 -7.57 2.81 11.40
CA LEU A 186 -6.70 3.17 10.27
C LEU A 186 -5.22 2.97 10.62
N GLU A 187 -4.79 3.42 11.80
CA GLU A 187 -3.43 3.21 12.29
C GLU A 187 -3.08 1.72 12.40
N LYS A 188 -3.99 0.90 12.95
CA LYS A 188 -3.79 -0.55 13.06
C LYS A 188 -3.67 -1.22 11.69
N ILE A 189 -4.51 -0.84 10.72
CA ILE A 189 -4.44 -1.34 9.34
C ILE A 189 -3.07 -1.01 8.74
N TRP A 190 -2.61 0.24 8.89
CA TRP A 190 -1.31 0.65 8.38
C TRP A 190 -0.16 -0.14 9.00
N ARG A 191 -0.09 -0.23 10.34
CA ARG A 191 0.95 -1.01 11.04
C ARG A 191 0.98 -2.45 10.56
N THR A 192 -0.19 -3.07 10.43
CA THR A 192 -0.32 -4.44 9.92
C THR A 192 0.18 -4.56 8.48
N TYR A 193 -0.10 -3.56 7.63
CA TYR A 193 0.39 -3.52 6.25
C TYR A 193 1.92 -3.41 6.19
N VAL A 194 2.53 -2.54 7.00
CA VAL A 194 3.99 -2.40 7.09
C VAL A 194 4.63 -3.72 7.54
N GLU A 195 4.11 -4.35 8.59
CA GLU A 195 4.61 -5.65 9.05
C GLU A 195 4.52 -6.74 7.96
N LEU A 196 3.41 -6.79 7.21
CA LEU A 196 3.25 -7.74 6.11
C LEU A 196 4.28 -7.49 5.00
N PHE A 197 4.54 -6.23 4.69
CA PHE A 197 5.55 -5.85 3.71
C PHE A 197 6.96 -6.23 4.16
N GLU A 198 7.32 -5.97 5.41
CA GLU A 198 8.60 -6.39 6.00
C GLU A 198 8.81 -7.91 5.93
N ARG A 199 7.78 -8.70 6.30
CA ARG A 199 7.82 -10.16 6.17
C ARG A 199 8.02 -10.59 4.72
N ALA A 200 7.29 -9.97 3.78
CA ALA A 200 7.43 -10.28 2.35
C ALA A 200 8.83 -9.95 1.82
N LEU A 201 9.42 -8.83 2.24
CA LEU A 201 10.80 -8.46 1.90
C LEU A 201 11.82 -9.44 2.49
N ALA A 202 11.65 -9.85 3.75
CA ALA A 202 12.51 -10.85 4.37
C ALA A 202 12.49 -12.17 3.60
N ASP A 203 11.31 -12.63 3.18
CA ASP A 203 11.15 -13.84 2.37
C ASP A 203 11.80 -13.71 0.99
N ALA A 204 11.64 -12.56 0.33
CA ALA A 204 12.26 -12.29 -0.96
C ALA A 204 13.80 -12.30 -0.86
N ARG A 205 14.36 -11.66 0.16
CA ARG A 205 15.81 -11.67 0.45
C ARG A 205 16.32 -13.08 0.74
N ALA A 206 15.61 -13.86 1.54
CA ALA A 206 15.96 -15.24 1.82
C ALA A 206 15.94 -16.10 0.54
N THR A 207 14.98 -15.86 -0.35
CA THR A 207 14.88 -16.54 -1.64
C THR A 207 16.05 -16.18 -2.56
N LEU A 208 16.38 -14.89 -2.68
CA LEU A 208 17.52 -14.41 -3.46
C LEU A 208 18.83 -14.99 -2.93
N LYS A 209 19.02 -15.04 -1.61
CA LYS A 209 20.21 -15.65 -0.99
C LYS A 209 20.37 -17.11 -1.41
N ARG A 210 19.30 -17.91 -1.33
CA ARG A 210 19.31 -19.32 -1.77
C ARG A 210 19.61 -19.47 -3.26
N GLN A 211 19.08 -18.57 -4.09
CA GLN A 211 19.37 -18.56 -5.52
C GLN A 211 20.84 -18.26 -5.80
N LYS A 212 21.39 -17.22 -5.16
CA LYS A 212 22.81 -16.86 -5.26
C LYS A 212 23.73 -18.02 -4.83
N GLU A 213 23.41 -18.69 -3.73
CA GLU A 213 24.14 -19.88 -3.26
C GLU A 213 24.09 -21.04 -4.27
N ARG A 214 22.95 -21.27 -4.93
CA ARG A 214 22.83 -22.30 -5.97
C ARG A 214 23.61 -21.93 -7.23
N THR A 215 23.51 -20.70 -7.68
CA THR A 215 24.25 -20.21 -8.85
C THR A 215 25.76 -20.33 -8.61
N SER A 216 26.25 -19.93 -7.44
CA SER A 216 27.67 -20.05 -7.09
C SER A 216 28.16 -21.50 -7.07
N LYS A 217 27.34 -22.46 -6.62
CA LYS A 217 27.68 -23.89 -6.69
C LYS A 217 27.78 -24.39 -8.13
N LEU A 218 26.81 -24.01 -8.98
CA LEU A 218 26.81 -24.39 -10.39
C LEU A 218 28.00 -23.77 -11.14
N GLU A 219 28.35 -22.52 -10.85
CA GLU A 219 29.55 -21.86 -11.40
C GLU A 219 30.83 -22.62 -11.01
N ALA A 220 30.95 -23.04 -9.75
CA ALA A 220 32.10 -23.84 -9.30
C ALA A 220 32.18 -25.21 -9.99
N GLU A 221 31.04 -25.87 -10.20
CA GLU A 221 30.96 -27.14 -10.94
C GLU A 221 31.33 -26.96 -12.42
N LEU A 222 30.86 -25.90 -13.08
CA LEU A 222 31.22 -25.59 -14.47
C LEU A 222 32.72 -25.37 -14.65
N VAL A 223 33.34 -24.59 -13.75
CA VAL A 223 34.80 -24.38 -13.78
C VAL A 223 35.54 -25.69 -13.59
N ARG A 224 35.08 -26.57 -12.68
CA ARG A 224 35.69 -27.89 -12.49
C ARG A 224 35.64 -28.73 -13.77
N ILE A 225 34.46 -28.81 -14.41
CA ILE A 225 34.27 -29.57 -15.66
C ILE A 225 35.11 -28.99 -16.80
N GLN A 226 35.23 -27.66 -16.89
CA GLN A 226 36.07 -27.01 -17.90
C GLN A 226 37.54 -27.42 -17.74
N ASN A 227 38.06 -27.42 -16.51
CA ASN A 227 39.42 -27.86 -16.23
C ASN A 227 39.62 -29.35 -16.58
N GLU A 228 38.67 -30.22 -16.23
CA GLU A 228 38.70 -31.65 -16.59
C GLU A 228 38.74 -31.85 -18.13
N LEU A 229 38.02 -31.01 -18.89
CA LEU A 229 38.03 -31.06 -20.35
C LEU A 229 39.34 -30.52 -20.97
N GLU A 230 40.01 -29.57 -20.32
CA GLU A 230 41.32 -29.07 -20.76
C GLU A 230 42.43 -30.11 -20.53
N GLU A 231 42.38 -30.87 -19.43
CA GLU A 231 43.34 -31.94 -19.13
C GLU A 231 43.28 -33.12 -20.11
N LEU A 232 42.13 -33.34 -20.76
CA LEU A 232 41.93 -34.42 -21.73
C LEU A 232 42.40 -34.08 -23.16
N LYS A 233 42.80 -32.84 -23.43
CA LYS A 233 43.29 -32.40 -24.75
C LYS A 233 44.80 -32.49 -24.86
#